data_AF-A0A6P3GG19-F1
#
_entry.id   AF-A0A6P3GG19-F1
#
_cell.length_a   1.000
_cell.length_b   1.000
_cell.length_c   1.000
_cell.angle_alpha   90.00
_cell.angle_beta   90.00
_cell.angle_gamma   90.00
#
_symmetry.space_group_name_H-M   'P 1'
#
loop_
_entity.id
_entity.type
_entity.pdbx_description
1 polymer ?
#
loop_
_entity_poly.entity_id
_entity_poly.type
_entity_poly.pdbx_seq_one_letter_code
_entity_poly.pdbx_strand_id
1 'polypeptide(L)'
;MRLLWGLIWASCFFALSLQKPRLLLFSPSVVRIGVPLSVAVKLQDAPSGQVVRGSVFLRNPSHVNELCSPKVDFSLSSDRDFILLNVPIPQEQARVCRLHLLRRAPEVQLMVQSSWLRDSLSKQTDMQGVNLLFSSRRGHLFLQTDQPVYNPGQQVRYRVFALDQKMRPATDILTVTVENSQGFRVRKREVFAPSSIFQDNFVILDISEPAM
;
A
#
# COMPACT_ATOMS: atom_id res chain seq x y z
N MET A 1 14.64 -52.36 -37.62
CA MET A 1 14.66 -52.33 -36.13
C MET A 1 15.67 -51.35 -35.51
N ARG A 2 16.74 -50.89 -36.19
CA ARG A 2 17.73 -49.97 -35.60
C ARG A 2 17.32 -48.49 -35.53
N LEU A 3 16.42 -48.02 -36.41
CA LEU A 3 15.95 -46.62 -36.44
C LEU A 3 14.98 -46.25 -35.29
N LEU A 4 14.20 -47.22 -34.79
CA LEU A 4 13.27 -46.99 -33.69
C LEU A 4 13.99 -46.74 -32.35
N TRP A 5 15.18 -47.31 -32.17
CA TRP A 5 15.95 -47.13 -30.93
C TRP A 5 16.61 -45.76 -30.83
N GLY A 6 17.04 -45.20 -31.98
CA GLY A 6 17.58 -43.84 -32.04
C GLY A 6 16.53 -42.75 -31.76
N LEU A 7 15.28 -42.98 -32.16
CA LEU A 7 14.16 -42.07 -31.85
C LEU A 7 13.77 -42.10 -30.37
N ILE A 8 13.84 -43.26 -29.71
CA ILE A 8 13.61 -43.37 -28.26
C ILE A 8 14.70 -42.63 -27.48
N TRP A 9 15.96 -42.73 -27.91
CA TRP A 9 17.07 -41.99 -27.30
C TRP A 9 16.93 -40.47 -27.48
N ALA A 10 16.54 -40.01 -28.68
CA ALA A 10 16.28 -38.59 -28.94
C ALA A 10 15.07 -38.06 -28.15
N SER A 11 14.03 -38.87 -27.92
CA SER A 11 12.86 -38.48 -27.11
C SER A 11 13.13 -38.41 -25.59
N CYS A 12 14.10 -39.18 -25.08
CA CYS A 12 14.50 -39.13 -23.67
C CYS A 12 15.25 -37.85 -23.29
N PHE A 13 15.86 -37.14 -24.25
CA PHE A 13 16.54 -35.87 -23.98
C PHE A 13 15.59 -34.66 -23.87
N PHE A 14 14.32 -34.81 -24.25
CA PHE A 14 13.37 -33.69 -24.29
C PHE A 14 12.46 -33.55 -23.06
N ALA A 15 12.49 -34.48 -22.09
CA ALA A 15 11.47 -34.55 -21.03
C ALA A 15 11.94 -34.23 -19.60
N LEU A 16 13.09 -33.57 -19.42
CA LEU A 16 13.47 -32.98 -18.13
C LEU A 16 13.72 -31.49 -18.29
N SER A 17 12.67 -30.74 -18.65
CA SER A 17 12.65 -29.32 -18.31
C SER A 17 12.54 -29.23 -16.78
N LEU A 18 13.69 -29.29 -16.11
CA LEU A 18 13.78 -29.07 -14.68
C LEU A 18 13.41 -27.60 -14.46
N GLN A 19 12.13 -27.35 -14.14
CA GLN A 19 11.65 -26.00 -13.90
C GLN A 19 12.48 -25.37 -12.78
N LYS A 20 13.12 -24.24 -13.09
CA LYS A 20 14.04 -23.59 -12.16
C LYS A 20 13.24 -22.91 -11.06
N PRO A 21 13.55 -23.13 -9.77
CA PRO A 21 12.77 -22.59 -8.67
C PRO A 21 12.74 -21.05 -8.69
N ARG A 22 11.60 -20.47 -8.31
CA ARG A 22 11.37 -19.01 -8.32
C ARG A 22 10.69 -18.55 -7.04
N LEU A 23 11.08 -17.38 -6.57
CA LEU A 23 10.37 -16.66 -5.53
C LEU A 23 9.59 -15.51 -6.17
N LEU A 24 8.27 -15.61 -6.11
CA LEU A 24 7.34 -14.61 -6.63
C LEU A 24 6.87 -13.71 -5.49
N LEU A 25 6.75 -12.43 -5.80
CA LEU A 25 6.33 -11.39 -4.87
C LEU A 25 5.19 -10.61 -5.52
N PHE A 26 4.05 -10.57 -4.84
CA PHE A 26 2.83 -9.91 -5.31
C PHE A 26 2.37 -8.86 -4.31
N SER A 27 2.00 -7.69 -4.81
CA SER A 27 1.41 -6.62 -4.02
C SER A 27 0.55 -5.70 -4.91
N PRO A 28 -0.40 -4.95 -4.33
CA PRO A 28 -1.00 -3.82 -5.01
C PRO A 28 0.07 -2.82 -5.49
N SER A 29 -0.19 -2.15 -6.61
CA SER A 29 0.75 -1.16 -7.20
C SER A 29 0.87 0.13 -6.39
N VAL A 30 -0.12 0.42 -5.52
CA VAL A 30 -0.17 1.64 -4.71
C VAL A 30 -0.27 1.28 -3.23
N VAL A 31 0.69 1.78 -2.47
CA VAL A 31 0.84 1.60 -1.03
C VAL A 31 0.21 2.78 -0.30
N ARG A 32 -0.67 2.56 0.66
CA ARG A 32 -1.31 3.64 1.44
C ARG A 32 -0.66 3.75 2.81
N ILE A 33 -0.07 4.90 3.11
CA ILE A 33 0.59 5.13 4.41
C ILE A 33 -0.44 5.03 5.54
N GLY A 34 -0.08 4.36 6.64
CA GLY A 34 -0.98 4.10 7.77
C GLY A 34 -1.93 2.93 7.57
N VAL A 35 -1.89 2.26 6.42
CA VAL A 35 -2.69 1.07 6.12
C VAL A 35 -1.74 -0.11 5.91
N PRO A 36 -1.96 -1.28 6.55
CA PRO A 36 -1.17 -2.46 6.29
C PRO A 36 -1.27 -2.89 4.82
N LEU A 37 -0.12 -3.14 4.18
CA LEU A 37 -0.03 -3.61 2.81
C LEU A 37 -0.13 -5.13 2.77
N SER A 38 -1.10 -5.66 2.02
CA SER A 38 -1.20 -7.08 1.73
C SER A 38 -0.14 -7.49 0.71
N VAL A 39 0.77 -8.38 1.11
CA VAL A 39 1.84 -8.90 0.26
C VAL A 39 1.76 -10.41 0.20
N ALA A 40 1.72 -10.96 -1.00
CA ALA A 40 1.76 -12.40 -1.22
C ALA A 40 3.17 -12.82 -1.64
N VAL A 41 3.73 -13.81 -0.96
CA VAL A 41 5.00 -14.44 -1.32
C VAL A 41 4.72 -15.87 -1.71
N LYS A 42 5.18 -16.27 -2.90
CA LYS A 42 5.01 -17.62 -3.42
C LYS A 42 6.34 -18.22 -3.83
N LEU A 43 6.61 -19.43 -3.37
CA LEU A 43 7.68 -20.29 -3.84
C LEU A 43 7.12 -21.15 -4.98
N GLN A 44 7.76 -21.11 -6.14
CA GLN A 44 7.33 -21.85 -7.33
C GLN A 44 8.45 -22.79 -7.77
N ASP A 45 8.09 -23.98 -8.23
CA ASP A 45 8.98 -25.01 -8.79
C ASP A 45 10.12 -25.41 -7.85
N ALA A 46 9.87 -25.40 -6.53
CA ALA A 46 10.84 -25.80 -5.52
C ALA A 46 10.84 -27.33 -5.30
N PRO A 47 12.02 -27.93 -5.08
CA PRO A 47 12.12 -29.36 -4.82
C PRO A 47 11.46 -29.73 -3.48
N SER A 48 11.00 -30.98 -3.38
CA SER A 48 10.37 -31.50 -2.16
C SER A 48 11.29 -31.38 -0.95
N GLY A 49 10.76 -30.90 0.18
CA GLY A 49 11.52 -30.71 1.41
C GLY A 49 12.33 -29.40 1.47
N GLN A 50 12.32 -28.59 0.40
CA GLN A 50 12.93 -27.26 0.42
C GLN A 50 12.17 -26.34 1.39
N VAL A 51 12.93 -25.65 2.24
CA VAL A 51 12.40 -24.58 3.11
C VAL A 51 13.13 -23.29 2.78
N VAL A 52 12.38 -22.20 2.63
CA VAL A 52 12.88 -20.86 2.34
C VAL A 52 12.43 -19.92 3.44
N ARG A 53 13.39 -19.26 4.10
CA ARG A 53 13.13 -18.27 5.15
C ARG A 53 13.66 -16.91 4.73
N GLY A 54 12.95 -15.86 5.13
CA GLY A 54 13.33 -14.50 4.79
C GLY A 54 12.43 -13.48 5.45
N SER A 55 12.55 -12.24 5.01
CA SER A 55 11.74 -11.12 5.50
C SER A 55 11.26 -10.25 4.35
N VAL A 56 10.11 -9.60 4.55
CA VAL A 56 9.52 -8.63 3.62
C VAL A 56 9.43 -7.26 4.28
N PHE A 57 9.81 -6.21 3.57
CA PHE A 57 9.73 -4.84 4.06
C PHE A 57 9.72 -3.81 2.92
N LEU A 58 9.36 -2.57 3.26
CA LEU A 58 9.44 -1.42 2.38
C LEU A 58 10.70 -0.60 2.66
N ARG A 59 11.30 -0.07 1.60
CA ARG A 59 12.42 0.88 1.68
C ARG A 59 12.26 2.04 0.72
N ASN A 60 12.89 3.16 1.06
CA ASN A 60 13.04 4.28 0.15
C ASN A 60 14.26 4.04 -0.77
N PRO A 61 14.12 4.06 -2.11
CA PRO A 61 15.25 3.89 -3.01
C PRO A 61 16.32 4.98 -2.84
N SER A 62 15.93 6.22 -2.51
CA SER A 62 16.86 7.34 -2.31
C SER A 62 17.55 7.31 -0.94
N HIS A 63 16.99 6.59 0.04
CA HIS A 63 17.50 6.51 1.41
C HIS A 63 17.46 5.06 1.91
N VAL A 64 18.41 4.25 1.42
CA VAL A 64 18.40 2.79 1.63
C VAL A 64 18.67 2.34 3.06
N ASN A 65 19.32 3.18 3.87
CA ASN A 65 19.68 2.87 5.25
C ASN A 65 18.49 2.93 6.22
N GLU A 66 17.44 3.68 5.86
CA GLU A 66 16.25 3.86 6.68
C GLU A 66 15.10 3.04 6.09
N LEU A 67 14.59 2.07 6.85
CA LEU A 67 13.45 1.26 6.42
C LEU A 67 12.14 2.03 6.55
N CYS A 68 11.24 1.85 5.60
CA CYS A 68 9.90 2.45 5.63
C CYS A 68 8.86 1.59 6.33
N SER A 69 9.18 0.33 6.60
CA SER A 69 8.40 -0.58 7.43
C SER A 69 9.34 -1.46 8.27
N PRO A 70 8.87 -2.01 9.40
CA PRO A 70 9.56 -3.12 10.02
C PRO A 70 9.62 -4.33 9.08
N LYS A 71 10.56 -5.23 9.34
CA LYS A 71 10.67 -6.51 8.64
C LYS A 71 9.59 -7.47 9.13
N VAL A 72 8.91 -8.10 8.19
CA VAL A 72 7.95 -9.17 8.47
C VAL A 72 8.54 -10.48 7.97
N ASP A 73 8.88 -11.37 8.90
CA ASP A 73 9.50 -12.65 8.58
C ASP A 73 8.49 -13.63 7.96
N PHE A 74 8.98 -14.49 7.09
CA PHE A 74 8.20 -15.56 6.48
C PHE A 74 9.02 -16.85 6.37
N SER A 75 8.31 -17.98 6.32
CA SER A 75 8.86 -19.29 6.04
C SER A 75 7.93 -20.01 5.07
N LEU A 76 8.46 -20.40 3.92
CA LEU A 76 7.77 -21.19 2.90
C LEU A 76 8.40 -22.57 2.80
N SER A 77 7.59 -23.58 2.51
CA SER A 77 8.05 -24.95 2.21
C SER A 77 7.43 -25.45 0.92
N SER A 78 7.85 -26.62 0.43
CA SER A 78 7.19 -27.27 -0.72
C SER A 78 5.70 -27.52 -0.49
N ASP A 79 5.30 -27.82 0.75
CA ASP A 79 3.91 -28.14 1.11
C ASP A 79 3.07 -26.87 1.39
N ARG A 80 3.75 -25.78 1.77
CA ARG A 80 3.17 -24.46 2.02
C ARG A 80 3.95 -23.44 1.21
N ASP A 81 3.70 -23.48 -0.08
CA ASP A 81 4.41 -22.72 -1.10
C ASP A 81 3.93 -21.26 -1.18
N PHE A 82 2.85 -20.90 -0.49
CA PHE A 82 2.24 -19.58 -0.50
C PHE A 82 1.97 -19.04 0.90
N ILE A 83 2.20 -17.73 1.09
CA ILE A 83 1.82 -17.00 2.30
C ILE A 83 1.33 -15.59 1.95
N LEU A 84 0.29 -15.15 2.67
CA LEU A 84 -0.20 -13.77 2.63
C LEU A 84 0.22 -13.04 3.91
N LEU A 85 0.97 -11.96 3.75
CA LEU A 85 1.53 -11.14 4.82
C LEU A 85 0.86 -9.77 4.84
N ASN A 86 0.74 -9.18 6.03
CA ASN A 86 0.32 -7.79 6.20
C ASN A 86 1.53 -6.98 6.67
N VAL A 87 2.15 -6.25 5.75
CA VAL A 87 3.31 -5.41 6.04
C VAL A 87 2.81 -4.06 6.60
N PRO A 88 3.07 -3.73 7.88
CA PRO A 88 2.59 -2.50 8.48
C PRO A 88 3.38 -1.30 7.96
N ILE A 89 2.72 -0.15 7.82
CA ILE A 89 3.35 1.08 7.31
C ILE A 89 2.99 2.24 8.24
N PRO A 90 3.61 2.30 9.43
CA PRO A 90 3.32 3.36 10.38
C PRO A 90 3.65 4.73 9.80
N GLN A 91 2.83 5.74 10.13
CA GLN A 91 3.08 7.12 9.67
C GLN A 91 4.44 7.64 10.14
N GLU A 92 4.83 7.32 11.38
CA GLU A 92 6.13 7.72 11.92
C GLU A 92 7.29 7.08 11.14
N GLN A 93 7.17 5.80 10.77
CA GLN A 93 8.20 5.13 9.98
C GLN A 93 8.32 5.72 8.56
N ALA A 94 7.19 6.09 7.94
CA ALA A 94 7.17 6.77 6.64
C ALA A 94 7.79 8.19 6.71
N ARG A 95 7.70 8.86 7.87
CA ARG A 95 8.40 10.12 8.13
C ARG A 95 9.90 9.90 8.29
N VAL A 96 10.29 8.92 9.12
CA VAL A 96 11.69 8.54 9.35
C VAL A 96 12.38 8.23 8.04
N CYS A 97 11.81 7.37 7.19
CA CYS A 97 12.40 7.03 5.89
C CYS A 97 12.13 8.07 4.77
N ARG A 98 11.66 9.27 5.15
CA ARG A 98 11.57 10.46 4.29
C ARG A 98 10.67 10.35 3.07
N LEU A 99 9.66 9.47 3.08
CA LEU A 99 8.69 9.40 1.97
C LEU A 99 7.94 10.74 1.79
N HIS A 100 7.70 11.48 2.87
CA HIS A 100 7.05 12.78 2.82
C HIS A 100 7.80 13.86 2.01
N LEU A 101 9.11 13.68 1.77
CA LEU A 101 9.92 14.59 0.96
C LEU A 101 9.83 14.29 -0.54
N LEU A 102 9.39 13.08 -0.91
CA LEU A 102 9.26 12.63 -2.30
C LEU A 102 7.98 13.17 -2.95
N ARG A 103 7.98 14.48 -3.28
CA ARG A 103 6.80 15.17 -3.85
C ARG A 103 6.60 14.97 -5.36
N ARG A 104 7.68 14.68 -6.11
CA ARG A 104 7.62 14.57 -7.59
C ARG A 104 7.42 13.14 -8.08
N ALA A 105 7.98 12.15 -7.38
CA ALA A 105 7.88 10.74 -7.70
C ALA A 105 7.62 9.97 -6.40
N PRO A 106 6.36 9.62 -6.08
CA PRO A 106 6.02 8.94 -4.84
C PRO A 106 6.36 7.45 -4.96
N GLU A 107 7.62 7.14 -5.16
CA GLU A 107 8.12 5.78 -5.35
C GLU A 107 8.62 5.18 -4.03
N VAL A 108 8.30 3.91 -3.82
CA VAL A 108 8.78 3.09 -2.71
C VAL A 108 9.08 1.69 -3.23
N GLN A 109 10.02 0.99 -2.61
CA GLN A 109 10.39 -0.36 -3.03
C GLN A 109 9.92 -1.38 -2.01
N LEU A 110 9.18 -2.38 -2.47
CA LEU A 110 8.87 -3.57 -1.69
C LEU A 110 9.98 -4.60 -1.93
N MET A 111 10.63 -4.98 -0.84
CA MET A 111 11.79 -5.86 -0.86
C MET A 111 11.49 -7.16 -0.11
N VAL A 112 12.03 -8.24 -0.64
CA VAL A 112 12.18 -9.53 0.01
C VAL A 112 13.67 -9.74 0.22
N GLN A 113 14.06 -10.12 1.43
CA GLN A 113 15.42 -10.51 1.77
C GLN A 113 15.45 -11.97 2.23
N SER A 114 16.23 -12.81 1.54
CA SER A 114 16.45 -14.21 1.87
C SER A 114 17.82 -14.66 1.36
N SER A 115 18.61 -15.31 2.20
CA SER A 115 19.90 -15.87 1.80
C SER A 115 19.76 -16.93 0.69
N TRP A 116 18.61 -17.62 0.61
CA TRP A 116 18.29 -18.61 -0.41
C TRP A 116 18.38 -18.05 -1.85
N LEU A 117 18.09 -16.77 -2.06
CA LEU A 117 18.22 -16.12 -3.37
C LEU A 117 19.67 -16.12 -3.88
N ARG A 118 20.63 -15.90 -2.98
CA ARG A 118 22.05 -15.92 -3.31
C ARG A 118 22.58 -17.35 -3.31
N ASP A 119 22.29 -18.09 -2.25
CA ASP A 119 22.94 -19.38 -1.96
C ASP A 119 22.40 -20.51 -2.87
N SER A 120 21.11 -20.49 -3.22
CA SER A 120 20.47 -21.54 -4.03
C SER A 120 20.19 -21.12 -5.47
N LEU A 121 19.81 -19.86 -5.71
CA LEU A 121 19.52 -19.36 -7.07
C LEU A 121 20.72 -18.67 -7.75
N SER A 122 21.87 -18.59 -7.06
CA SER A 122 23.08 -17.92 -7.54
C SER A 122 22.84 -16.47 -7.99
N LYS A 123 21.90 -15.77 -7.35
CA LYS A 123 21.70 -14.34 -7.61
C LYS A 123 22.84 -13.53 -6.99
N GLN A 124 23.13 -12.38 -7.58
CA GLN A 124 24.16 -11.46 -7.09
C GLN A 124 23.84 -10.89 -5.69
N THR A 125 22.56 -10.80 -5.34
CA THR A 125 22.07 -10.25 -4.06
C THR A 125 21.15 -11.24 -3.35
N ASP A 126 21.10 -11.14 -2.02
CA ASP A 126 20.12 -11.81 -1.15
C ASP A 126 18.76 -11.08 -1.12
N MET A 127 18.63 -10.03 -1.93
CA MET A 127 17.45 -9.18 -2.02
C MET A 127 16.84 -9.22 -3.42
N GLN A 128 15.51 -9.25 -3.47
CA GLN A 128 14.70 -9.07 -4.67
C GLN A 128 13.52 -8.17 -4.33
N GLY A 129 13.08 -7.32 -5.25
CA GLY A 129 11.96 -6.44 -4.98
C GLY A 129 11.30 -5.87 -6.23
N VAL A 130 10.28 -5.06 -6.00
CA VAL A 130 9.50 -4.37 -7.02
C VAL A 130 9.32 -2.91 -6.65
N ASN A 131 9.25 -2.04 -7.65
CA ASN A 131 8.95 -0.62 -7.46
C ASN A 131 7.43 -0.46 -7.36
N LEU A 132 6.98 0.30 -6.37
CA LEU A 132 5.58 0.62 -6.12
C LEU A 132 5.42 2.13 -5.98
N LEU A 133 4.19 2.59 -6.12
CA LEU A 133 3.82 3.96 -5.75
C LEU A 133 3.33 3.98 -4.30
N PHE A 134 3.44 5.12 -3.62
CA PHE A 134 2.79 5.34 -2.33
C PHE A 134 1.84 6.54 -2.36
N SER A 135 0.88 6.54 -1.44
CA SER A 135 -0.07 7.63 -1.26
C SER A 135 -0.30 7.91 0.22
N SER A 136 -0.38 9.19 0.56
CA SER A 136 -0.87 9.65 1.86
C SER A 136 -2.40 9.59 1.97
N ARG A 137 -3.13 9.37 0.86
CA ARG A 137 -4.59 9.28 0.85
C ARG A 137 -5.06 7.98 1.51
N ARG A 138 -5.70 8.11 2.67
CA ARG A 138 -6.25 7.00 3.45
C ARG A 138 -7.66 7.31 3.97
N GLY A 139 -8.43 6.25 4.19
CA GLY A 139 -9.81 6.34 4.66
C GLY A 139 -10.75 6.92 3.63
N HIS A 140 -11.97 7.19 4.08
CA HIS A 140 -13.05 7.79 3.31
C HIS A 140 -13.69 8.89 4.17
N LEU A 141 -13.91 10.06 3.57
CA LEU A 141 -14.62 11.17 4.19
C LEU A 141 -15.90 11.41 3.40
N PHE A 142 -17.04 11.35 4.09
CA PHE A 142 -18.33 11.73 3.52
C PHE A 142 -18.79 13.01 4.21
N LEU A 143 -19.16 14.01 3.42
CA LEU A 143 -19.64 15.30 3.92
C LEU A 143 -21.05 15.52 3.41
N GLN A 144 -21.91 16.02 4.29
CA GLN A 144 -23.28 16.39 3.96
C GLN A 144 -23.63 17.73 4.61
N THR A 145 -24.20 18.62 3.81
CA THR A 145 -24.82 19.86 4.26
C THR A 145 -26.31 19.65 4.50
N ASP A 146 -26.95 20.54 5.27
CA ASP A 146 -28.37 20.44 5.56
C ASP A 146 -29.27 20.86 4.40
N GLN A 147 -28.77 21.67 3.45
CA GLN A 147 -29.46 22.09 2.24
C GLN A 147 -28.51 22.10 1.03
N PRO A 148 -29.03 21.95 -0.20
CA PRO A 148 -28.24 22.06 -1.42
C PRO A 148 -28.04 23.51 -1.89
N VAL A 149 -28.90 24.45 -1.50
CA VAL A 149 -28.88 25.86 -1.91
C VAL A 149 -29.19 26.75 -0.70
N TYR A 150 -28.48 27.87 -0.57
CA TYR A 150 -28.64 28.81 0.53
C TYR A 150 -28.74 30.25 0.01
N ASN A 151 -29.50 31.08 0.71
CA ASN A 151 -29.51 32.53 0.54
C ASN A 151 -28.43 33.19 1.41
N PRO A 152 -27.94 34.38 1.04
CA PRO A 152 -27.12 35.22 1.92
C PRO A 152 -27.79 35.42 3.30
N GLY A 153 -26.99 35.43 4.36
CA GLY A 153 -27.47 35.52 5.76
C GLY A 153 -27.97 34.20 6.35
N GLN A 154 -28.12 33.14 5.56
CA GLN A 154 -28.55 31.84 6.09
C GLN A 154 -27.43 31.08 6.80
N GLN A 155 -27.83 30.28 7.79
CA GLN A 155 -26.94 29.36 8.50
C GLN A 155 -26.82 28.04 7.74
N VAL A 156 -25.58 27.66 7.42
CA VAL A 156 -25.21 26.37 6.87
C VAL A 156 -24.87 25.43 8.02
N ARG A 157 -25.51 24.27 8.08
CA ARG A 157 -25.12 23.18 8.98
C ARG A 157 -24.53 22.05 8.17
N TYR A 158 -23.43 21.49 8.63
CA TYR A 158 -22.79 20.37 7.95
C TYR A 158 -22.34 19.30 8.94
N ARG A 159 -22.22 18.09 8.41
CA ARG A 159 -21.66 16.94 9.13
C ARG A 159 -20.67 16.18 8.26
N VAL A 160 -19.61 15.70 8.89
CA VAL A 160 -18.56 14.90 8.27
C VAL A 160 -18.54 13.53 8.94
N PHE A 161 -18.52 12.47 8.14
CA PHE A 161 -18.34 11.09 8.56
C PHE A 161 -16.94 10.63 8.14
N ALA A 162 -16.15 10.17 9.10
CA ALA A 162 -14.82 9.63 8.87
C ALA A 162 -14.81 8.11 8.96
N LEU A 163 -14.34 7.46 7.91
CA LEU A 163 -14.25 6.00 7.81
C LEU A 163 -12.83 5.57 7.42
N ASP A 164 -12.44 4.39 7.85
CA ASP A 164 -11.18 3.75 7.48
C ASP A 164 -11.27 3.04 6.12
N GLN A 165 -10.23 2.29 5.75
CA GLN A 165 -10.20 1.50 4.51
C GLN A 165 -11.14 0.30 4.51
N LYS A 166 -11.59 -0.13 5.68
CA LYS A 166 -12.53 -1.25 5.87
C LYS A 166 -13.97 -0.75 6.04
N MET A 167 -14.24 0.52 5.70
CA MET A 167 -15.53 1.18 5.86
C MET A 167 -16.03 1.19 7.32
N ARG A 168 -15.11 1.25 8.29
CA ARG A 168 -15.41 1.34 9.72
C ARG A 168 -15.18 2.75 10.24
N PRO A 169 -15.91 3.20 11.27
CA PRO A 169 -15.69 4.51 11.91
C PRO A 169 -14.22 4.75 12.27
N ALA A 170 -13.64 5.85 11.79
CA ALA A 170 -12.26 6.25 12.05
C ALA A 170 -12.22 7.45 13.01
N THR A 171 -11.25 7.46 13.93
CA THR A 171 -11.08 8.49 14.97
C THR A 171 -9.83 9.34 14.75
N ASP A 172 -9.38 9.45 13.50
CA ASP A 172 -8.27 10.34 13.14
C ASP A 172 -8.65 11.82 13.33
N ILE A 173 -7.66 12.67 13.59
CA ILE A 173 -7.86 14.13 13.61
C ILE A 173 -8.19 14.60 12.19
N LEU A 174 -9.28 15.37 12.07
CA LEU A 174 -9.76 15.92 10.81
C LEU A 174 -9.42 17.42 10.74
N THR A 175 -9.00 17.87 9.55
CA THR A 175 -8.92 19.30 9.24
C THR A 175 -10.03 19.65 8.26
N VAL A 176 -10.99 20.48 8.69
CA VAL A 176 -12.10 20.95 7.85
C VAL A 176 -11.86 22.42 7.49
N THR A 177 -11.95 22.72 6.20
CA THR A 177 -11.85 24.08 5.67
C THR A 177 -13.09 24.44 4.88
N VAL A 178 -13.53 25.69 5.00
CA VAL A 178 -14.60 26.26 4.19
C VAL A 178 -13.98 27.28 3.26
N GLU A 179 -14.23 27.13 1.97
CA GLU A 179 -13.83 28.05 0.92
C GLU A 179 -15.09 28.78 0.41
N ASN A 180 -14.96 30.07 0.11
CA ASN A 180 -16.04 30.85 -0.49
C ASN A 180 -16.09 30.65 -2.01
N SER A 181 -17.03 31.32 -2.67
CA SER A 181 -17.23 31.31 -4.13
C SER A 181 -15.99 31.71 -4.95
N GLN A 182 -15.09 32.48 -4.36
CA GLN A 182 -13.85 32.95 -5.00
C GLN A 182 -12.65 32.03 -4.70
N GLY A 183 -12.87 30.91 -3.99
CA GLY A 183 -11.81 29.97 -3.59
C GLY A 183 -10.99 30.43 -2.38
N PHE A 184 -11.40 31.49 -1.68
CA PHE A 184 -10.73 31.93 -0.46
C PHE A 184 -11.19 31.13 0.74
N ARG A 185 -10.23 30.63 1.53
CA ARG A 185 -10.52 29.94 2.79
C ARG A 185 -11.03 30.92 3.85
N VAL A 186 -12.31 30.84 4.15
CA VAL A 186 -13.00 31.68 5.16
C VAL A 186 -13.04 31.04 6.55
N ARG A 187 -12.89 29.72 6.65
CA ARG A 187 -12.86 29.00 7.94
C ARG A 187 -11.91 27.81 7.90
N LYS A 188 -11.24 27.52 9.02
CA LYS A 188 -10.44 26.30 9.25
C LYS A 188 -10.71 25.79 10.66
N ARG A 189 -10.97 24.49 10.81
CA ARG A 189 -11.09 23.80 12.10
C ARG A 189 -10.26 22.51 12.06
N GLU A 190 -9.53 22.25 13.13
CA GLU A 190 -8.89 20.95 13.37
C GLU A 190 -9.61 20.29 14.54
N VAL A 191 -10.13 19.08 14.31
CA VAL A 191 -11.10 18.46 15.22
C VAL A 191 -10.78 17.00 15.42
N PHE A 192 -10.82 16.58 16.67
CA PHE A 192 -10.85 15.18 17.06
C PHE A 192 -12.31 14.75 17.23
N ALA A 193 -12.77 13.79 16.41
CA ALA A 193 -14.14 13.29 16.43
C ALA A 193 -14.18 11.86 17.01
N PRO A 194 -14.37 11.70 18.34
CA PRO A 194 -14.35 10.37 18.97
C PRO A 194 -15.49 9.46 18.49
N SER A 195 -16.62 10.04 18.07
CA SER A 195 -17.75 9.33 17.47
C SER A 195 -17.63 9.13 15.96
N SER A 196 -16.49 9.52 15.35
CA SER A 196 -16.26 9.55 13.89
C SER A 196 -17.22 10.44 13.10
N ILE A 197 -18.05 11.22 13.79
CA ILE A 197 -18.96 12.20 13.22
C ILE A 197 -18.60 13.56 13.79
N PHE A 198 -18.38 14.53 12.91
CA PHE A 198 -18.19 15.93 13.29
C PHE A 198 -19.34 16.76 12.75
N GLN A 199 -19.95 17.60 13.60
CA GLN A 199 -21.03 18.50 13.23
C GLN A 199 -20.62 19.92 13.56
N ASP A 200 -20.90 20.86 12.66
CA ASP A 200 -20.61 22.27 12.86
C ASP A 200 -21.53 23.11 11.97
N ASN A 201 -21.49 24.42 12.17
CA ASN A 201 -22.29 25.38 11.44
C ASN A 201 -21.55 26.70 11.20
N PHE A 202 -21.95 27.43 10.18
CA PHE A 202 -21.48 28.78 9.90
C PHE A 202 -22.57 29.60 9.19
N VAL A 203 -22.44 30.92 9.18
CA VAL A 203 -23.42 31.83 8.55
C VAL A 203 -22.80 32.41 7.28
N ILE A 204 -23.58 32.48 6.21
CA ILE A 204 -23.19 33.15 4.96
C ILE A 204 -23.31 34.66 5.14
N LEU A 205 -22.33 35.43 4.67
CA LEU A 205 -22.37 36.89 4.73
C LEU A 205 -23.54 37.45 3.91
N ASP A 206 -24.22 38.48 4.41
CA ASP A 206 -25.40 39.07 3.75
C ASP A 206 -25.10 39.63 2.34
N ILE A 207 -23.85 40.05 2.11
CA ILE A 207 -23.36 40.62 0.85
C ILE A 207 -22.61 39.60 -0.03
N SER A 208 -22.81 38.29 0.19
CA SER A 208 -22.12 37.25 -0.58
C SER A 208 -22.59 37.20 -2.04
N GLU A 209 -21.64 37.08 -2.97
CA GLU A 209 -21.93 36.84 -4.39
C GLU A 209 -22.53 35.43 -4.60
N PRO A 210 -23.55 35.28 -5.48
CA PRO A 210 -24.08 33.97 -5.85
C PRO A 210 -23.02 33.10 -6.55
N ALA A 211 -22.98 31.81 -6.24
CA ALA A 211 -22.08 30.86 -6.87
C ALA A 211 -22.67 29.43 -6.87
N MET A 212 -21.95 28.53 -7.53
CA MET A 212 -22.31 27.12 -7.73
C MET A 212 -21.69 26.21 -6.66
#